data_AF-A0A9X2WH60-F1
#
_entry.id   AF-A0A9X2WH60-F1
#
_cell.length_a   1.000
_cell.length_b   1.000
_cell.length_c   1.000
_cell.angle_alpha   90.00
_cell.angle_beta   90.00
_cell.angle_gamma   90.00
#
_symmetry.space_group_name_H-M   'P 1'
#
loop_
_entity.id
_entity.type
_entity.pdbx_description
1 polymer ?
#
loop_
_entity_poly.entity_id
_entity_poly.type
_entity_poly.pdbx_seq_one_letter_code
_entity_poly.pdbx_strand_id
1 'polypeptide(L)'
;MGRSVNKVTLIGTLGRDPEVRYMPNGNAVANLTLATDESYNDKQTGQKVESTEWHRITVYGKLAEIIQQYLKKGSKAYFEGKLRTREWEKDGVKRYTTEIIANDMMMLDGRGDNMGSYSAPSQPMGQPMSAPQGYQQAPQAAPQQAPMAAAQAPRGYQQAPQHAPQQAPQHAPQQAPQHAPQQAPQQAPQQPAYQGGYQQPAQAPVQQPQHAPQPSNSFDDFDDDIPF
;
A
#
# COMPACT_ATOMS: atom_id res chain seq x y z
N MET A 1 -29.90 1.94 -12.65
CA MET A 1 -28.45 1.65 -12.62
C MET A 1 -28.09 1.28 -11.19
N GLY A 2 -27.70 0.02 -10.92
CA GLY A 2 -27.22 -0.38 -9.61
C GLY A 2 -25.80 0.13 -9.38
N ARG A 3 -25.52 0.74 -8.22
CA ARG A 3 -24.15 1.06 -7.80
C ARG A 3 -23.54 -0.18 -7.17
N SER A 4 -22.37 -0.61 -7.66
CA SER A 4 -21.56 -1.63 -6.99
C SER A 4 -20.76 -0.99 -5.84
N VAL A 5 -20.32 -1.82 -4.89
CA VAL A 5 -19.51 -1.40 -3.75
C VAL A 5 -18.16 -2.10 -3.83
N ASN A 6 -17.07 -1.33 -3.77
CA ASN A 6 -15.71 -1.82 -3.57
C ASN A 6 -15.15 -1.08 -2.35
N LYS A 7 -15.09 -1.78 -1.23
CA LYS A 7 -14.60 -1.27 0.05
C LYS A 7 -13.72 -2.32 0.70
N VAL A 8 -12.56 -1.87 1.19
CA VAL A 8 -11.62 -2.65 1.98
C VAL A 8 -11.45 -1.94 3.32
N THR A 9 -11.54 -2.69 4.40
CA THR A 9 -11.30 -2.20 5.76
C THR A 9 -10.30 -3.13 6.42
N LEU A 10 -9.19 -2.57 6.90
CA LEU A 10 -8.12 -3.34 7.54
C LEU A 10 -7.68 -2.66 8.82
N ILE A 11 -7.37 -3.48 9.83
CA ILE A 11 -6.60 -3.09 11.00
C ILE A 11 -5.42 -4.04 11.06
N GLY A 12 -4.21 -3.50 11.09
CA GLY A 12 -3.03 -4.34 11.08
C GLY A 12 -1.79 -3.58 11.54
N THR A 13 -0.64 -4.22 11.38
CA THR A 13 0.65 -3.69 11.82
C THR A 13 1.58 -3.54 10.63
N LEU A 14 2.30 -2.42 10.53
CA LEU A 14 3.25 -2.17 9.44
C LEU A 14 4.46 -3.12 9.55
N GLY A 15 4.72 -3.91 8.51
CA GLY A 15 5.87 -4.84 8.47
C GLY A 15 7.22 -4.16 8.24
N ARG A 16 7.20 -2.95 7.68
CA ARG A 16 8.35 -2.12 7.36
C ARG A 16 7.98 -0.64 7.40
N ASP A 17 8.98 0.22 7.42
CA ASP A 17 8.77 1.66 7.37
C ASP A 17 8.06 2.08 6.07
N PRO A 18 7.23 3.14 6.09
CA PRO A 18 6.60 3.65 4.89
C PRO A 18 7.58 4.09 3.80
N GLU A 19 7.38 3.62 2.57
CA GLU A 19 8.13 4.09 1.41
C GLU A 19 7.40 5.28 0.79
N VAL A 20 7.87 6.51 1.05
CA VAL A 20 7.24 7.75 0.55
C VAL A 20 8.05 8.36 -0.58
N ARG A 21 7.37 8.71 -1.67
CA ARG A 21 7.94 9.37 -2.85
C ARG A 21 7.08 10.55 -3.27
N TYR A 22 7.71 11.61 -3.76
CA TYR A 22 7.02 12.77 -4.31
C TYR A 22 7.00 12.66 -5.84
N MET A 23 5.82 12.82 -6.43
CA MET A 23 5.68 12.89 -7.88
C MET A 23 6.05 14.30 -8.38
N PRO A 24 6.38 14.46 -9.68
CA PRO A 24 6.75 15.77 -10.25
C PRO A 24 5.68 16.87 -10.10
N ASN A 25 4.42 16.48 -9.91
CA ASN A 25 3.30 17.38 -9.63
C ASN A 25 3.21 17.81 -8.15
N GLY A 26 4.18 17.45 -7.31
CA GLY A 26 4.23 17.78 -5.88
C GLY A 26 3.42 16.84 -4.99
N ASN A 27 2.62 15.92 -5.54
CA ASN A 27 1.81 15.02 -4.72
C ASN A 27 2.66 13.87 -4.16
N ALA A 28 2.54 13.64 -2.85
CA ALA A 28 3.16 12.50 -2.17
C ALA A 28 2.42 11.19 -2.48
N VAL A 29 3.19 10.09 -2.52
CA VAL A 29 2.70 8.71 -2.60
C VAL A 29 3.41 7.90 -1.54
N ALA A 30 2.67 7.22 -0.68
CA ALA A 30 3.19 6.29 0.30
C ALA A 30 2.80 4.85 -0.07
N ASN A 31 3.78 3.95 -0.12
CA ASN A 31 3.58 2.53 -0.28
C ASN A 31 3.88 1.83 1.06
N LEU A 32 2.93 1.01 1.52
CA LEU A 32 2.95 0.34 2.81
C LEU A 32 2.77 -1.17 2.64
N THR A 33 3.24 -1.91 3.65
CA THR A 33 3.02 -3.34 3.78
C THR A 33 2.44 -3.62 5.17
N LEU A 34 1.19 -4.07 5.21
CA LEU A 34 0.42 -4.26 6.45
C LEU A 34 0.20 -5.76 6.70
N ALA A 35 0.56 -6.24 7.88
CA ALA A 35 0.26 -7.59 8.34
C ALA A 35 -1.11 -7.63 9.03
N THR A 36 -1.89 -8.67 8.74
CA THR A 36 -3.04 -9.10 9.56
C THR A 36 -2.87 -10.57 9.90
N ASP A 37 -3.05 -10.91 11.17
CA ASP A 37 -2.81 -12.25 11.68
C ASP A 37 -4.14 -12.94 12.04
N GLU A 38 -4.27 -14.20 11.68
CA GLU A 38 -5.37 -15.09 12.07
C GLU A 38 -4.80 -16.32 12.79
N SER A 39 -5.52 -16.83 13.78
CA SER A 39 -5.17 -18.07 14.48
C SER A 39 -6.36 -19.01 14.50
N TYR A 40 -6.18 -20.24 14.03
CA TYR A 40 -7.21 -21.28 14.07
C TYR A 40 -6.63 -22.60 14.60
N ASN A 41 -7.49 -23.45 15.15
CA ASN A 41 -7.08 -24.79 15.58
C ASN A 41 -7.33 -25.78 14.45
N ASP A 42 -6.31 -26.54 14.07
CA ASP A 42 -6.41 -27.59 13.07
C ASP A 42 -7.27 -28.75 13.59
N LYS A 43 -8.26 -29.16 12.80
CA LYS A 43 -9.28 -30.14 13.23
C LYS A 43 -8.77 -31.58 13.28
N GLN A 44 -7.67 -31.89 12.60
CA GLN A 44 -7.11 -33.25 12.56
C GLN A 44 -6.07 -33.44 13.65
N THR A 45 -5.27 -32.41 13.91
CA THR A 45 -4.13 -32.47 14.82
C THR A 45 -4.38 -31.79 16.17
N GLY A 46 -5.40 -30.93 16.27
CA GLY A 46 -5.68 -30.13 17.46
C GLY A 46 -4.66 -29.01 17.72
N GLN A 47 -3.72 -28.77 16.81
CA GLN A 47 -2.67 -27.76 16.96
C GLN A 47 -3.16 -26.37 16.57
N LYS A 48 -2.66 -25.34 17.25
CA LYS A 48 -2.90 -23.93 16.89
C LYS A 48 -2.04 -23.59 15.67
N VAL A 49 -2.67 -23.18 14.58
CA VAL A 49 -2.04 -22.68 13.35
C VAL A 49 -2.19 -21.16 13.30
N GLU A 50 -1.09 -20.47 13.03
CA GLU A 50 -1.06 -19.02 12.84
C GLU A 50 -0.83 -18.70 11.36
N SER A 51 -1.61 -17.80 10.80
CA SER A 51 -1.53 -17.36 9.40
C SER A 51 -1.45 -15.84 9.33
N THR A 52 -0.45 -15.31 8.64
CA THR A 52 -0.26 -13.88 8.44
C THR A 52 -0.46 -13.52 6.98
N GLU A 53 -1.39 -12.59 6.71
CA GLU A 53 -1.63 -12.05 5.38
C GLU A 53 -0.96 -10.67 5.21
N TRP A 54 -0.33 -10.46 4.06
CA TRP A 54 0.47 -9.26 3.78
C TRP A 54 -0.18 -8.38 2.72
N HIS A 55 -0.74 -7.27 3.17
CA HIS A 55 -1.50 -6.35 2.34
C HIS A 55 -0.61 -5.23 1.79
N ARG A 56 -0.70 -4.97 0.48
CA ARG A 56 -0.06 -3.83 -0.18
C ARG A 56 -1.02 -2.65 -0.20
N ILE A 57 -0.66 -1.57 0.49
CA ILE A 57 -1.48 -0.37 0.59
C ILE A 57 -0.75 0.79 -0.08
N THR A 58 -1.45 1.52 -0.95
CA THR A 58 -0.97 2.72 -1.63
C THR A 58 -1.84 3.89 -1.23
N VAL A 59 -1.19 4.97 -0.79
CA VAL A 59 -1.85 6.17 -0.27
C VAL A 59 -1.30 7.40 -1.00
N TYR A 60 -2.14 8.40 -1.24
CA TYR A 60 -1.80 9.59 -2.03
C TYR A 60 -2.00 10.88 -1.24
N GLY A 61 -1.30 11.94 -1.68
CA GLY A 61 -1.49 13.32 -1.21
C GLY A 61 -1.19 13.50 0.28
N LYS A 62 -1.97 14.34 0.94
CA LYS A 62 -1.76 14.69 2.36
C LYS A 62 -1.74 13.48 3.30
N LEU A 63 -2.49 12.42 3.00
CA LEU A 63 -2.50 11.23 3.85
C LEU A 63 -1.15 10.49 3.77
N ALA A 64 -0.48 10.50 2.62
CA ALA A 64 0.87 9.97 2.47
C ALA A 64 1.92 10.77 3.28
N GLU A 65 1.75 12.09 3.38
CA GLU A 65 2.62 12.94 4.22
C GLU A 65 2.40 12.63 5.71
N ILE A 66 1.14 12.47 6.15
CA ILE A 66 0.83 12.08 7.53
C ILE A 66 1.46 10.71 7.83
N ILE A 67 1.34 9.74 6.92
CA ILE A 67 1.98 8.43 7.05
C ILE A 67 3.48 8.57 7.27
N GLN A 68 4.16 9.40 6.47
CA GLN A 68 5.60 9.60 6.59
C GLN A 68 6.01 10.13 7.98
N GLN A 69 5.21 11.03 8.54
CA GLN A 69 5.54 11.71 9.79
C GLN A 69 5.30 10.85 11.03
N TYR A 70 4.31 9.96 10.99
CA TYR A 70 3.83 9.30 12.21
C TYR A 70 3.90 7.77 12.19
N LEU A 71 3.87 7.15 11.01
CA LEU A 71 3.92 5.69 10.92
C LEU A 71 5.35 5.20 10.70
N LYS A 72 5.70 4.11 11.39
CA LYS A 72 6.95 3.39 11.23
C LYS A 72 6.68 1.88 11.25
N LYS A 73 7.71 1.07 11.00
CA LYS A 73 7.65 -0.38 11.22
C LYS A 73 7.12 -0.67 12.62
N GLY A 74 6.17 -1.60 12.71
CA GLY A 74 5.52 -1.98 13.96
C GLY A 74 4.33 -1.10 14.33
N SER A 75 4.07 -0.01 13.60
CA SER A 75 2.90 0.82 13.89
C SER A 75 1.60 0.10 13.59
N LYS A 76 0.63 0.22 14.49
CA LYS A 76 -0.73 -0.28 14.30
C LYS A 76 -1.63 0.81 13.75
N ALA A 77 -2.35 0.50 12.68
CA ALA A 77 -3.25 1.46 12.04
C ALA A 77 -4.46 0.78 11.39
N TYR A 78 -5.56 1.53 11.37
CA TYR A 78 -6.74 1.29 10.55
C TYR A 78 -6.54 1.90 9.17
N PHE A 79 -6.98 1.19 8.12
CA PHE A 79 -7.04 1.68 6.74
C PHE A 79 -8.40 1.37 6.12
N GLU A 80 -8.96 2.35 5.42
CA GLU A 80 -10.11 2.17 4.54
C GLU A 80 -9.76 2.56 3.11
N GLY A 81 -10.19 1.74 2.16
CA GLY A 81 -9.88 1.93 0.76
C GLY A 81 -10.70 1.06 -0.18
N LYS A 82 -10.11 0.79 -1.34
CA LYS A 82 -10.68 -0.05 -2.39
C LYS A 82 -9.60 -0.90 -3.06
N LEU A 83 -9.97 -2.07 -3.54
CA LEU A 83 -9.07 -2.89 -4.35
C LEU A 83 -8.88 -2.26 -5.72
N ARG A 84 -7.64 -2.24 -6.19
CA ARG A 84 -7.26 -1.88 -7.55
C ARG A 84 -6.25 -2.90 -8.06
N THR A 85 -6.56 -3.52 -9.20
CA THR A 85 -5.59 -4.34 -9.93
C THR A 85 -5.04 -3.53 -11.08
N ARG A 86 -3.71 -3.44 -11.18
CA ARG A 86 -3.03 -2.84 -12.32
C ARG A 86 -2.28 -3.91 -13.12
N GLU A 87 -2.38 -3.81 -14.44
CA GLU A 87 -1.54 -4.55 -15.38
C GLU A 87 -0.24 -3.76 -15.58
N TRP A 88 0.89 -4.46 -15.61
CA TRP A 88 2.18 -3.91 -15.94
C TRP A 88 3.05 -4.97 -16.62
N GLU A 89 3.99 -4.55 -17.45
CA GLU A 89 4.87 -5.45 -18.18
C GLU A 89 6.29 -5.37 -17.62
N LYS A 90 6.95 -6.52 -17.53
CA LYS A 90 8.37 -6.61 -17.21
C LYS A 90 9.00 -7.73 -18.01
N ASP A 91 10.06 -7.41 -18.75
CA ASP A 91 10.79 -8.37 -19.58
C ASP A 91 9.89 -9.06 -20.63
N GLY A 92 8.93 -8.31 -21.21
CA GLY A 92 7.96 -8.85 -22.17
C GLY A 92 6.80 -9.64 -21.55
N VAL A 93 6.78 -9.82 -20.23
CA VAL A 93 5.75 -10.60 -19.52
C VAL A 93 4.76 -9.67 -18.84
N LYS A 94 3.47 -9.81 -19.20
CA LYS A 94 2.35 -9.15 -18.52
C LYS A 94 2.19 -9.69 -17.10
N ARG A 95 2.07 -8.79 -16.13
CA ARG A 95 1.88 -9.07 -14.71
C ARG A 95 0.73 -8.26 -14.16
N TYR A 96 0.05 -8.84 -13.19
CA TYR A 96 -1.03 -8.19 -12.45
C TYR A 96 -0.60 -7.96 -11.02
N THR A 97 -0.95 -6.81 -10.47
CA THR A 97 -0.76 -6.53 -9.06
C THR A 97 -2.02 -5.91 -8.51
N THR A 98 -2.61 -6.60 -7.53
CA THR A 98 -3.73 -6.08 -6.76
C THR A 98 -3.18 -5.36 -5.54
N GLU A 99 -3.63 -4.13 -5.34
CA GLU A 99 -3.26 -3.26 -4.23
C GLU A 99 -4.51 -2.60 -3.66
N ILE A 100 -4.39 -2.08 -2.45
CA ILE A 100 -5.45 -1.34 -1.78
C ILE A 100 -5.11 0.14 -1.89
N ILE A 101 -5.98 0.88 -2.57
CA ILE A 101 -5.87 2.34 -2.60
C ILE A 101 -6.64 2.87 -1.39
N ALA A 102 -5.91 3.29 -0.35
CA ALA A 102 -6.54 3.83 0.86
C ALA A 102 -6.83 5.32 0.71
N ASN A 103 -8.01 5.72 1.18
CA ASN A 103 -8.47 7.10 1.21
C ASN A 103 -8.73 7.60 2.64
N ASP A 104 -8.70 6.72 3.62
CA ASP A 104 -8.81 7.06 5.03
C ASP A 104 -7.93 6.15 5.89
N MET A 105 -7.46 6.68 7.02
CA MET A 105 -6.61 5.96 7.96
C MET A 105 -6.71 6.56 9.37
N MET A 106 -6.61 5.69 10.37
CA MET A 106 -6.49 6.09 11.77
C MET A 106 -5.31 5.36 12.40
N MET A 107 -4.43 6.12 13.04
CA MET A 107 -3.35 5.57 13.85
C MET A 107 -3.94 4.99 15.14
N LEU A 108 -3.51 3.78 15.49
CA LEU A 108 -3.99 3.05 16.66
C LEU A 108 -2.90 2.86 17.72
N ASP A 109 -1.67 3.25 17.42
CA ASP A 109 -0.62 3.37 18.42
C ASP A 109 -1.00 4.46 19.43
N GLY A 110 -1.07 4.10 20.70
CA GLY A 110 -1.34 5.07 21.78
C GLY A 110 -0.27 6.17 21.79
N ARG A 111 -0.67 7.38 22.20
CA ARG A 111 0.24 8.53 22.45
C ARG A 111 1.19 8.32 23.66
N GLY A 112 1.73 7.11 23.85
CA GLY A 112 2.21 6.64 25.16
C GLY A 112 3.71 6.40 25.35
N ASP A 113 4.55 6.35 24.30
CA ASP A 113 5.97 5.95 24.46
C ASP A 113 6.98 7.06 24.18
N ASN A 114 6.55 8.32 24.16
CA ASN A 114 7.44 9.48 24.16
C ASN A 114 7.31 10.32 25.44
N MET A 115 7.07 9.65 26.56
CA MET A 115 7.50 10.17 27.85
C MET A 115 8.78 9.43 28.19
N GLY A 116 9.87 9.91 27.58
CA GLY A 116 11.21 9.43 27.85
C GLY A 116 11.40 9.31 29.35
N SER A 117 11.70 8.09 29.77
CA SER A 117 12.33 7.80 31.05
C SER A 117 13.61 8.63 31.11
N TYR A 118 13.49 9.87 31.59
CA TYR A 118 14.59 10.59 32.20
C TYR A 118 14.95 9.78 33.43
N SER A 119 15.79 8.77 33.20
CA SER A 119 16.60 8.12 34.21
C SER A 119 17.51 9.21 34.76
N ALA A 120 17.00 9.91 35.78
CA ALA A 120 17.81 10.76 36.63
C ALA A 120 18.93 9.86 37.19
N PRO A 121 20.22 10.22 37.04
CA PRO A 121 21.30 9.43 37.61
C PRO A 121 21.18 9.44 39.13
N SER A 122 21.01 8.25 39.69
CA SER A 122 21.07 7.97 41.13
C SER A 122 22.46 8.31 41.65
N GLN A 123 22.57 9.42 42.40
CA GLN A 123 23.73 9.70 43.24
C GLN A 123 23.74 8.77 44.46
N PRO A 124 24.88 8.20 44.86
CA PRO A 124 24.99 7.38 46.05
C PRO A 124 24.88 8.22 47.33
N MET A 125 24.09 7.68 48.24
CA MET A 125 23.72 8.13 49.58
C MET A 125 24.93 8.39 50.50
N GLY A 126 24.97 9.57 51.12
CA GLY A 126 25.94 9.94 52.16
C GLY A 126 25.29 10.73 53.31
N GLN A 127 25.10 10.03 54.43
CA GLN A 127 24.91 10.45 55.84
C GLN A 127 23.67 11.26 56.31
N PRO A 128 23.15 10.96 57.52
CA PRO A 128 21.99 11.63 58.11
C PRO A 128 22.39 12.77 59.05
N MET A 129 21.67 13.89 59.02
CA MET A 129 21.74 14.88 60.10
C MET A 129 20.39 15.59 60.30
N SER A 130 19.81 15.31 61.47
CA SER A 130 18.88 16.10 62.32
C SER A 130 18.02 17.23 61.73
N ALA A 131 16.71 17.12 61.97
CA ALA A 131 15.71 18.19 61.93
C ALA A 131 15.91 19.22 63.07
N PRO A 132 15.32 20.44 63.03
CA PRO A 132 13.88 20.58 63.32
C PRO A 132 13.10 21.74 62.64
N GLN A 133 11.77 21.56 62.66
CA GLN A 133 10.68 22.55 62.78
C GLN A 133 10.39 23.60 61.70
N GLY A 134 9.14 23.51 61.21
CA GLY A 134 8.16 24.61 61.23
C GLY A 134 8.12 25.50 59.99
N TYR A 135 6.99 25.47 59.27
CA TYR A 135 6.02 26.58 59.12
C TYR A 135 5.01 26.22 58.01
N GLN A 136 3.73 26.26 58.38
CA GLN A 136 2.57 26.31 57.49
C GLN A 136 2.58 27.59 56.66
N GLN A 137 2.17 27.52 55.38
CA GLN A 137 1.19 28.45 54.83
C GLN A 137 0.56 27.94 53.53
N ALA A 138 -0.73 28.24 53.42
CA ALA A 138 -1.69 27.81 52.40
C ALA A 138 -1.65 28.73 51.15
N PRO A 139 -2.43 28.42 50.09
CA PRO A 139 -2.23 28.92 48.74
C PRO A 139 -2.83 30.30 48.48
N GLN A 140 -2.14 31.12 47.69
CA GLN A 140 -2.63 32.43 47.28
C GLN A 140 -3.17 32.41 45.84
N ALA A 141 -4.48 32.61 45.74
CA ALA A 141 -5.21 32.95 44.52
C ALA A 141 -5.01 34.44 44.17
N ALA A 142 -4.97 34.76 42.88
CA ALA A 142 -5.11 36.11 42.34
C ALA A 142 -5.54 36.01 40.84
N PRO A 143 -6.17 37.05 40.25
CA PRO A 143 -7.50 36.89 39.66
C PRO A 143 -7.58 36.99 38.13
N GLN A 144 -8.71 36.46 37.68
CA GLN A 144 -9.43 36.63 36.41
C GLN A 144 -9.45 38.09 35.89
N GLN A 145 -9.11 38.29 34.61
CA GLN A 145 -9.58 39.43 33.82
C GLN A 145 -10.20 38.94 32.51
N ALA A 146 -11.34 39.53 32.20
CA ALA A 146 -12.35 39.14 31.22
C ALA A 146 -12.01 39.63 29.78
N PRO A 147 -12.81 39.25 28.76
CA PRO A 147 -12.45 39.35 27.35
C PRO A 147 -12.84 40.71 26.74
N MET A 148 -11.99 41.25 25.86
CA MET A 148 -12.40 42.32 24.95
C MET A 148 -12.93 41.72 23.65
N ALA A 149 -14.22 41.94 23.44
CA ALA A 149 -14.88 41.91 22.14
C ALA A 149 -14.53 43.18 21.35
N ALA A 150 -14.53 43.04 20.02
CA ALA A 150 -15.11 43.95 19.02
C ALA A 150 -14.24 44.08 17.75
N ALA A 151 -14.77 43.50 16.67
CA ALA A 151 -15.03 44.12 15.38
C ALA A 151 -13.92 44.94 14.68
N GLN A 152 -13.56 44.55 13.45
CA GLN A 152 -13.85 45.31 12.21
C GLN A 152 -13.01 44.78 11.01
N ALA A 153 -13.69 44.10 10.08
CA ALA A 153 -13.50 44.34 8.64
C ALA A 153 -14.33 45.61 8.29
N PRO A 154 -14.08 46.39 7.21
CA PRO A 154 -13.64 45.95 5.89
C PRO A 154 -12.59 46.86 5.22
N ARG A 155 -12.09 46.48 4.05
CA ARG A 155 -11.77 47.37 2.91
C ARG A 155 -11.24 46.52 1.76
N GLY A 156 -12.11 46.27 0.79
CA GLY A 156 -11.66 46.03 -0.58
C GLY A 156 -11.22 47.35 -1.21
N TYR A 157 -10.26 47.28 -2.12
CA TYR A 157 -10.13 48.09 -3.32
C TYR A 157 -9.15 47.39 -4.27
N GLN A 158 -9.56 47.25 -5.54
CA GLN A 158 -8.78 47.51 -6.77
C GLN A 158 -7.49 46.68 -7.01
N GLN A 159 -7.11 46.25 -8.21
CA GLN A 159 -7.50 46.51 -9.59
C GLN A 159 -6.77 45.44 -10.43
N ALA A 160 -7.39 44.99 -11.51
CA ALA A 160 -6.72 44.23 -12.56
C ALA A 160 -5.84 45.16 -13.42
N PRO A 161 -4.76 44.62 -14.02
CA PRO A 161 -4.41 45.04 -15.37
C PRO A 161 -4.56 43.90 -16.38
N GLN A 162 -5.40 44.17 -17.38
CA GLN A 162 -5.44 43.46 -18.65
C GLN A 162 -4.16 43.76 -19.43
N HIS A 163 -3.46 42.72 -19.90
CA HIS A 163 -2.52 42.85 -21.01
C HIS A 163 -2.93 41.85 -22.11
N ALA A 164 -3.40 42.41 -23.21
CA ALA A 164 -3.52 41.75 -24.50
C ALA A 164 -2.12 41.61 -25.14
N PRO A 165 -1.94 40.60 -26.01
CA PRO A 165 -1.11 40.80 -27.19
C PRO A 165 -1.94 40.76 -28.48
N GLN A 166 -1.68 41.77 -29.29
CA GLN A 166 -2.13 41.98 -30.66
C GLN A 166 -1.49 40.98 -31.65
N GLN A 167 -2.33 40.61 -32.63
CA GLN A 167 -2.04 40.46 -34.07
C GLN A 167 -1.14 39.30 -34.54
N ALA A 168 -1.80 38.34 -35.20
CA ALA A 168 -1.21 37.42 -36.16
C ALA A 168 -1.17 38.06 -37.56
N PRO A 169 -0.06 37.98 -38.31
CA PRO A 169 -0.05 38.24 -39.74
C PRO A 169 -0.39 36.98 -40.55
N GLN A 170 -1.37 37.12 -41.45
CA GLN A 170 -1.67 36.21 -42.54
C GLN A 170 -0.56 36.28 -43.59
N HIS A 171 0.05 35.14 -43.96
CA HIS A 171 0.72 34.99 -45.26
C HIS A 171 0.59 33.55 -45.79
N ALA A 172 -0.14 33.44 -46.89
CA ALA A 172 0.04 32.48 -47.99
C ALA A 172 -0.22 33.29 -49.28
N PRO A 173 0.16 32.86 -50.49
CA PRO A 173 0.70 31.55 -50.90
C PRO A 173 1.96 31.66 -51.79
N GLN A 174 2.78 30.60 -51.90
CA GLN A 174 3.61 30.43 -53.11
C GLN A 174 4.19 29.02 -53.29
N GLN A 175 3.79 28.44 -54.42
CA GLN A 175 4.54 27.64 -55.40
C GLN A 175 5.12 26.27 -55.02
N ALA A 176 4.53 25.27 -55.67
CA ALA A 176 5.08 23.93 -55.87
C ALA A 176 6.22 23.95 -56.91
N PRO A 177 7.19 23.04 -56.76
CA PRO A 177 7.85 22.44 -57.92
C PRO A 177 7.47 20.98 -58.07
N GLN A 178 7.00 20.66 -59.27
CA GLN A 178 6.92 19.31 -59.83
C GLN A 178 8.33 18.78 -60.03
N HIS A 179 8.63 17.56 -59.56
CA HIS A 179 9.52 16.62 -60.26
C HIS A 179 9.18 15.18 -59.83
N ALA A 180 8.74 14.38 -60.80
CA ALA A 180 8.65 12.93 -60.71
C ALA A 180 10.07 12.32 -60.68
N PRO A 181 10.20 11.08 -60.17
CA PRO A 181 10.46 10.02 -61.13
C PRO A 181 9.60 8.77 -60.94
N GLN A 182 9.48 8.09 -62.07
CA GLN A 182 8.72 6.89 -62.36
C GLN A 182 9.54 5.62 -62.04
N GLN A 183 8.82 4.54 -61.70
CA GLN A 183 9.16 3.09 -61.77
C GLN A 183 9.85 2.40 -60.57
N ALA A 184 9.09 1.57 -59.84
CA ALA A 184 9.05 0.10 -59.99
C ALA A 184 8.26 -0.53 -58.81
N PRO A 185 7.40 -1.56 -59.02
CA PRO A 185 6.71 -2.24 -57.92
C PRO A 185 7.64 -3.25 -57.26
N GLN A 186 8.14 -2.95 -56.06
CA GLN A 186 8.81 -3.94 -55.22
C GLN A 186 7.81 -4.66 -54.33
N GLN A 187 7.98 -5.97 -54.32
CA GLN A 187 7.08 -7.00 -53.83
C GLN A 187 6.89 -6.90 -52.30
N ALA A 188 5.69 -7.25 -51.85
CA ALA A 188 5.38 -7.47 -50.46
C ALA A 188 6.37 -8.47 -49.83
N PRO A 189 6.85 -8.24 -48.60
CA PRO A 189 7.60 -9.27 -47.89
C PRO A 189 6.63 -10.43 -47.60
N GLN A 190 6.84 -11.53 -48.33
CA GLN A 190 6.26 -12.82 -48.01
C GLN A 190 6.73 -13.20 -46.61
N GLN A 191 5.77 -13.46 -45.72
CA GLN A 191 6.02 -14.08 -44.44
C GLN A 191 6.74 -15.41 -44.70
N PRO A 192 7.85 -15.73 -44.01
CA PRO A 192 8.36 -17.08 -44.05
C PRO A 192 7.30 -17.98 -43.40
N ALA A 193 6.70 -18.85 -44.23
CA ALA A 193 5.98 -20.01 -43.74
C ALA A 193 7.00 -20.82 -42.92
N TYR A 194 6.88 -20.75 -41.60
CA TYR A 194 7.54 -21.68 -40.72
C TYR A 194 6.96 -23.07 -40.98
N GLN A 195 7.59 -23.81 -41.87
CA GLN A 195 7.47 -25.27 -41.92
C GLN A 195 8.32 -25.83 -40.78
N GLY A 196 7.88 -25.57 -39.54
CA GLY A 196 8.38 -26.21 -38.35
C GLY A 196 7.78 -27.60 -38.29
N GLY A 197 8.51 -28.59 -38.82
CA GLY A 197 8.21 -29.99 -38.56
C GLY A 197 8.18 -30.23 -37.06
N TYR A 198 7.03 -30.63 -36.54
CA TYR A 198 6.96 -31.26 -35.23
C TYR A 198 7.65 -32.62 -35.36
N GLN A 199 8.97 -32.67 -35.17
CA GLN A 199 9.60 -33.90 -34.75
C GLN A 199 9.16 -34.15 -33.32
N GLN A 200 8.19 -35.05 -33.20
CA GLN A 200 7.81 -35.71 -31.97
C GLN A 200 9.09 -36.28 -31.34
N PRO A 201 9.47 -35.92 -30.09
CA PRO A 201 10.51 -36.66 -29.41
C PRO A 201 10.04 -38.11 -29.31
N ALA A 202 10.86 -39.02 -29.84
CA ALA A 202 10.63 -40.45 -29.71
C ALA A 202 10.41 -40.76 -28.22
N GLN A 203 9.26 -41.35 -27.92
CA GLN A 203 8.97 -41.90 -26.61
C GLN A 203 10.04 -42.96 -26.32
N ALA A 204 10.92 -42.68 -25.36
CA ALA A 204 11.71 -43.75 -24.76
C ALA A 204 10.73 -44.77 -24.16
N PRO A 205 10.92 -46.08 -24.37
CA PRO A 205 10.08 -47.09 -23.73
C PRO A 205 10.25 -46.93 -22.22
N VAL A 206 9.17 -46.47 -21.58
CA VAL A 206 9.03 -46.48 -20.13
C VAL A 206 9.03 -47.94 -19.72
N GLN A 207 10.15 -48.39 -19.15
CA GLN A 207 10.18 -49.67 -18.44
C GLN A 207 9.23 -49.53 -17.26
N GLN A 208 8.18 -50.35 -17.26
CA GLN A 208 7.30 -50.52 -16.11
C GLN A 208 8.16 -50.97 -14.92
N PRO A 209 8.05 -50.34 -13.74
CA PRO A 209 8.55 -50.95 -12.52
C PRO A 209 7.76 -52.25 -12.33
N GLN A 210 8.48 -53.37 -12.29
CA GLN A 210 7.91 -54.67 -11.93
C GLN A 210 7.23 -54.54 -10.57
N HIS A 211 5.93 -54.81 -10.53
CA HIS A 211 5.22 -55.07 -9.29
C HIS A 211 5.89 -56.25 -8.59
N ALA A 212 6.41 -56.00 -7.38
CA ALA A 212 6.63 -57.07 -6.42
C ALA A 212 5.26 -57.73 -6.12
N PRO A 213 5.17 -59.06 -6.01
CA PRO A 213 3.92 -59.72 -5.64
C PRO A 213 3.52 -59.29 -4.23
N GLN A 214 2.39 -58.61 -4.11
CA GLN A 214 1.72 -58.39 -2.83
C GLN A 214 1.17 -59.73 -2.31
N PRO A 215 1.35 -60.08 -1.03
CA PRO A 215 0.61 -61.17 -0.43
C PRO A 215 -0.87 -60.76 -0.32
N SER A 216 -1.72 -61.64 -0.80
CA SER A 216 -3.17 -61.61 -0.61
C SER A 216 -3.51 -61.49 0.87
N ASN A 217 -4.19 -60.42 1.25
CA ASN A 217 -5.08 -60.44 2.40
C ASN A 217 -6.36 -59.69 2.03
N SER A 218 -7.40 -60.49 1.90
CA SER A 218 -8.79 -60.16 1.64
C SER A 218 -9.29 -59.07 2.58
N PHE A 219 -9.83 -57.99 2.01
CA PHE A 219 -10.71 -57.03 2.68
C PHE A 219 -11.83 -56.64 1.70
N ASP A 220 -12.49 -57.64 1.12
CA ASP A 220 -13.83 -57.55 0.56
C ASP A 220 -14.81 -57.89 1.71
N ASP A 221 -15.25 -56.89 2.50
CA ASP A 221 -16.41 -57.04 3.43
C ASP A 221 -16.75 -55.73 4.22
N PHE A 222 -16.70 -54.55 3.59
CA PHE A 222 -17.09 -53.29 4.28
C PHE A 222 -18.04 -52.40 3.45
N ASP A 223 -18.94 -53.04 2.71
CA ASP A 223 -20.05 -52.39 2.00
C ASP A 223 -21.40 -53.04 2.36
N ASP A 224 -21.65 -53.30 3.65
CA ASP A 224 -22.91 -53.98 4.06
C ASP A 224 -23.39 -53.75 5.52
N ASP A 225 -23.18 -52.57 6.15
CA ASP A 225 -23.85 -52.27 7.45
C ASP A 225 -23.89 -50.77 7.85
N ILE A 226 -24.78 -49.99 7.22
CA ILE A 226 -25.31 -48.75 7.83
C ILE A 226 -26.81 -48.95 8.08
N PRO A 227 -27.24 -49.32 9.31
CA PRO A 227 -28.65 -49.30 9.64
C PRO A 227 -29.14 -47.85 9.88
N PHE A 228 -30.34 -47.60 9.33
CA PHE A 228 -31.22 -46.41 9.33
C PHE A 228 -31.06 -45.36 10.44
#